data_AF-A0A558J3S3-F1
#
_entry.id   AF-A0A558J3S3-F1
#
_cell.length_a   1.000
_cell.length_b   1.000
_cell.length_c   1.000
_cell.angle_alpha   90.00
_cell.angle_beta   90.00
_cell.angle_gamma   90.00
#
_symmetry.space_group_name_H-M   'P 1'
#
loop_
_entity.id
_entity.type
_entity.pdbx_description
1 polymer ?
#
loop_
_entity_poly.entity_id
_entity_poly.type
_entity_poly.pdbx_seq_one_letter_code
_entity_poly.pdbx_strand_id
1 'polypeptide(L)'
;MLQRITIFMLVALSVALLWKTWQTNNLANELALERSALQQMTDKRDNWQQEATEVAGQLDETARRRREAEADVQALQEELAEQAEGYNALRQRIQRSPSSDDGTVAPVLRDTLERLP
;
A
#
# COMPACT_ATOMS: atom_id res chain seq x y z
N MET A 1 8.32 75.27 38.35
CA MET A 1 7.20 74.56 37.69
C MET A 1 7.64 73.82 36.42
N LEU A 2 8.45 74.43 35.55
CA LEU A 2 8.89 73.82 34.28
C LEU A 2 9.52 72.42 34.41
N GLN A 3 10.41 72.22 35.40
CA GLN A 3 11.11 70.94 35.61
C GLN A 3 10.17 69.78 36.00
N ARG A 4 9.06 70.06 36.70
CA ARG A 4 8.08 69.02 37.04
C ARG A 4 7.31 68.58 35.79
N ILE A 5 6.96 69.54 34.93
CA ILE A 5 6.23 69.28 33.67
C ILE A 5 7.09 68.42 32.72
N THR A 6 8.39 68.72 32.59
CA THR A 6 9.29 67.93 31.74
C THR A 6 9.47 66.50 32.25
N ILE A 7 9.56 66.29 33.57
CA ILE A 7 9.62 64.96 34.17
C ILE A 7 8.33 64.17 33.88
N PHE A 8 7.15 64.79 34.06
CA PHE A 8 5.88 64.13 33.74
C PHE A 8 5.77 63.75 32.27
N MET A 9 6.22 64.60 31.34
CA MET A 9 6.25 64.28 29.92
C MET A 9 7.16 63.09 29.62
N LEU A 10 8.37 63.05 30.20
CA LEU A 10 9.30 61.95 30.02
C LEU A 10 8.71 60.63 30.53
N VAL A 11 8.10 60.63 31.72
CA VAL A 11 7.44 59.44 32.28
C VAL A 11 6.29 58.97 31.39
N ALA A 12 5.44 59.89 30.92
CA ALA A 12 4.33 59.54 30.03
C ALA A 12 4.84 58.94 28.71
N LEU A 13 5.92 59.49 28.16
CA LEU A 13 6.54 58.99 26.93
C LEU A 13 7.17 57.61 27.14
N SER A 14 7.84 57.38 28.26
CA SER A 14 8.40 56.07 28.62
C SER A 14 7.31 55.01 28.78
N VAL A 15 6.19 55.33 29.44
CA VAL A 15 5.05 54.42 29.59
C VAL A 15 4.40 54.11 28.24
N ALA A 16 4.22 55.12 27.38
CA ALA A 16 3.67 54.91 26.04
C ALA A 16 4.57 54.02 25.17
N LEU A 17 5.89 54.19 25.26
CA LEU A 17 6.85 53.33 24.56
C LEU A 17 6.82 51.90 25.08
N LEU A 18 6.78 51.70 26.41
CA LEU A 18 6.67 50.36 27.01
C LEU A 18 5.37 49.67 26.63
N TRP A 19 4.26 50.39 26.62
CA TRP A 19 2.98 49.83 26.18
C TRP A 19 3.07 49.38 24.72
N LYS A 20 3.57 50.26 23.86
CA LYS A 20 3.66 49.98 22.42
C LYS A 20 4.53 48.75 22.15
N THR A 21 5.67 48.61 22.81
CA THR A 21 6.55 47.44 22.63
C THR A 21 5.91 46.16 23.15
N TRP A 22 5.23 46.22 24.30
CA TRP A 22 4.47 45.08 24.82
C TRP A 22 3.38 44.64 23.84
N GLN A 23 2.61 45.58 23.30
CA GLN A 23 1.54 45.31 22.34
C GLN A 23 2.08 44.71 21.03
N THR A 24 3.16 45.26 20.48
CA THR A 24 3.76 44.71 19.26
C THR A 24 4.32 43.31 19.46
N ASN A 25 4.92 43.04 20.63
CA ASN A 25 5.43 41.71 20.94
C ASN A 25 4.30 40.69 21.10
N ASN A 26 3.17 41.09 21.68
CA ASN A 26 2.02 40.20 21.83
C ASN A 26 1.42 39.81 20.47
N LEU A 27 1.23 40.80 19.58
CA LEU A 27 0.77 40.55 18.21
C LEU A 27 1.75 39.69 17.40
N ALA A 28 3.06 39.90 17.57
CA ALA A 28 4.08 39.10 16.91
C ALA A 28 4.05 37.64 17.39
N ASN A 29 3.83 37.41 18.69
CA ASN A 29 3.71 36.07 19.26
C ASN A 29 2.44 35.35 18.78
N GLU A 30 1.29 36.03 18.76
CA GLU A 30 0.05 35.47 18.22
C GLU A 30 0.20 35.06 16.76
N LEU A 31 0.76 35.94 15.94
CA LEU A 31 1.00 35.66 14.52
C LEU A 31 2.02 34.53 14.31
N ALA A 32 3.03 34.41 15.16
CA ALA A 32 3.97 33.29 15.14
C ALA A 32 3.28 31.96 15.51
N LEU A 33 2.39 31.97 16.50
CA LEU A 33 1.60 30.80 16.90
C LEU A 33 0.66 30.36 15.78
N GLU A 34 -0.07 31.29 15.16
CA GLU A 34 -0.96 30.98 14.03
C GLU A 34 -0.17 30.42 12.84
N ARG A 35 0.97 31.04 12.49
CA ARG A 35 1.84 30.53 11.42
C ARG A 35 2.37 29.14 11.73
N SER A 36 2.78 28.89 12.97
CA SER A 36 3.21 27.55 13.40
C SER A 36 2.09 26.53 13.29
N ALA A 37 0.88 26.88 13.72
CA ALA A 37 -0.28 26.00 13.62
C ALA A 37 -0.65 25.70 12.16
N LEU A 38 -0.63 26.71 11.29
CA LEU A 38 -0.87 26.55 9.86
C LEU A 38 0.20 25.68 9.20
N GLN A 39 1.48 25.89 9.55
CA GLN A 39 2.57 25.06 9.03
C GLN A 39 2.38 23.60 9.47
N GLN A 40 2.10 23.35 10.75
CA GLN A 40 1.84 22.01 11.25
C GLN A 40 0.64 21.33 10.58
N MET A 41 -0.44 22.07 10.32
CA MET A 41 -1.60 21.53 9.59
C MET A 41 -1.26 21.24 8.13
N THR A 42 -0.46 22.07 7.49
CA THR A 42 0.01 21.88 6.11
C THR A 42 0.89 20.64 6.02
N ASP A 43 1.89 20.52 6.90
CA ASP A 43 2.79 19.36 6.96
C ASP A 43 2.00 18.06 7.20
N LYS A 44 1.00 18.09 8.11
CA LYS A 44 0.11 16.95 8.33
C LYS A 44 -0.68 16.61 7.08
N ARG A 45 -1.31 17.58 6.43
CA ARG A 45 -2.06 17.34 5.19
C ARG A 45 -1.17 16.71 4.13
N ASP A 46 0.03 17.24 3.94
CA ASP A 46 0.96 16.79 2.90
C ASP A 46 1.44 15.36 3.18
N ASN A 47 1.74 15.04 4.45
CA ASN A 47 2.06 13.67 4.86
C ASN A 47 0.90 12.70 4.60
N TRP A 48 -0.33 13.09 4.94
CA TRP A 48 -1.52 12.25 4.68
C TRP A 48 -1.75 12.05 3.18
N GLN A 49 -1.53 13.09 2.38
CA GLN A 49 -1.64 13.00 0.92
C GLN A 49 -0.57 12.06 0.34
N GLN A 50 0.66 12.13 0.85
CA GLN A 50 1.74 11.24 0.45
C GLN A 50 1.41 9.78 0.81
N GLU A 51 1.00 9.53 2.05
CA GLU A 51 0.64 8.18 2.54
C GLU A 51 -0.53 7.61 1.74
N ALA A 52 -1.58 8.40 1.49
CA ALA A 52 -2.71 7.97 0.67
C ALA A 52 -2.30 7.63 -0.77
N THR A 53 -1.38 8.39 -1.35
CA THR A 53 -0.85 8.12 -2.70
C THR A 53 -0.05 6.83 -2.74
N GLU A 54 0.78 6.60 -1.73
CA GLU A 54 1.57 5.37 -1.61
C GLU A 54 0.66 4.13 -1.45
N VAL A 55 -0.31 4.20 -0.55
CA VAL A 55 -1.28 3.12 -0.32
C VAL A 55 -2.10 2.84 -1.58
N ALA A 56 -2.52 3.87 -2.32
CA ALA A 56 -3.23 3.70 -3.59
C ALA A 56 -2.36 2.97 -4.62
N GLY A 57 -1.07 3.30 -4.71
CA GLY A 57 -0.12 2.60 -5.58
C GLY A 57 0.08 1.14 -5.18
N GLN A 58 0.20 0.85 -3.89
CA GLN A 58 0.31 -0.53 -3.38
C GLN A 58 -0.94 -1.36 -3.66
N LEU A 59 -2.12 -0.75 -3.58
CA LEU A 59 -3.40 -1.40 -3.88
C LEU A 59 -3.50 -1.78 -5.36
N ASP A 60 -3.15 -0.87 -6.27
CA ASP A 60 -3.17 -1.13 -7.71
C ASP A 60 -2.19 -2.25 -8.08
N GLU A 61 -0.98 -2.21 -7.54
CA GLU A 61 0.03 -3.25 -7.77
C GLU A 61 -0.41 -4.61 -7.25
N THR A 62 -1.07 -4.65 -6.09
CA THR A 62 -1.61 -5.89 -5.52
C THR A 62 -2.79 -6.41 -6.36
N ALA A 63 -3.66 -5.52 -6.85
CA ALA A 63 -4.76 -5.90 -7.75
C ALA A 63 -4.23 -6.45 -9.08
N ARG A 64 -3.16 -5.86 -9.63
CA ARG A 64 -2.48 -6.36 -10.82
C ARG A 64 -1.90 -7.76 -10.60
N ARG A 65 -1.10 -7.95 -9.56
CA ARG A 65 -0.53 -9.26 -9.19
C ARG A 65 -1.60 -10.32 -8.97
N ARG A 66 -2.74 -9.95 -8.38
CA ARG A 66 -3.88 -10.86 -8.21
C ARG A 66 -4.46 -11.31 -9.54
N ARG A 67 -4.67 -10.40 -10.50
CA ARG A 67 -5.18 -10.74 -11.84
C ARG A 67 -4.20 -11.64 -12.60
N GLU A 68 -2.90 -11.36 -12.51
CA GLU A 68 -1.85 -12.20 -13.11
C GLU A 68 -1.88 -13.62 -12.50
N ALA A 69 -1.95 -13.73 -11.16
CA ALA A 69 -2.05 -15.02 -10.49
C ALA A 69 -3.34 -15.80 -10.82
N GLU A 70 -4.49 -15.11 -10.93
CA GLU A 70 -5.75 -15.73 -11.34
C GLU A 70 -5.67 -16.29 -12.78
N ALA A 71 -5.01 -15.56 -13.69
CA ALA A 71 -4.75 -16.03 -15.05
C ALA A 71 -3.80 -17.24 -15.08
N ASP A 72 -2.72 -17.22 -14.29
CA ASP A 72 -1.80 -18.35 -14.19
C ASP A 72 -2.48 -19.60 -13.63
N VAL A 73 -3.35 -19.44 -12.62
CA VAL A 73 -4.14 -20.56 -12.08
C VAL A 73 -5.07 -21.13 -13.14
N GLN A 74 -5.73 -20.29 -13.94
CA GLN A 74 -6.58 -20.76 -15.03
C GLN A 74 -5.76 -21.53 -16.08
N ALA A 75 -4.61 -20.99 -16.50
CA ALA A 75 -3.73 -21.66 -17.45
C ALA A 75 -3.26 -23.03 -16.95
N LEU A 76 -2.89 -23.13 -15.67
CA LEU A 76 -2.51 -24.40 -15.04
C LEU A 76 -3.68 -25.40 -14.98
N GLN A 77 -4.91 -24.93 -14.73
CA GLN A 77 -6.09 -25.79 -14.75
C GLN A 77 -6.38 -26.33 -16.15
N GLU A 78 -6.21 -25.50 -17.19
CA GLU A 78 -6.36 -25.91 -18.59
C GLU A 78 -5.29 -26.95 -18.97
N GLU A 79 -4.02 -26.73 -18.60
CA GLU A 79 -2.95 -27.70 -18.83
C GLU A 79 -3.20 -29.04 -18.11
N LEU A 80 -3.65 -28.99 -16.86
CA LEU A 80 -3.99 -30.20 -16.09
C LEU A 80 -5.17 -30.96 -16.70
N ALA A 81 -6.17 -30.24 -17.24
CA ALA A 81 -7.29 -30.86 -17.94
C ALA A 81 -6.82 -31.58 -19.21
N GLU A 82 -5.96 -30.94 -20.02
CA GLU A 82 -5.38 -31.55 -21.22
C GLU A 82 -4.55 -32.80 -20.87
N GLN A 83 -3.72 -32.73 -19.83
CA GLN A 83 -2.96 -33.89 -19.35
C GLN A 83 -3.86 -35.02 -18.85
N ALA A 84 -4.94 -34.70 -18.13
CA ALA A 84 -5.90 -35.69 -17.65
C ALA A 84 -6.64 -36.39 -18.79
N GLU A 85 -7.02 -35.66 -19.84
CA GLU A 85 -7.60 -36.24 -21.06
C GLU A 85 -6.61 -37.17 -21.77
N GLY A 86 -5.36 -36.73 -21.93
CA GLY A 86 -4.29 -37.55 -22.51
C GLY A 86 -4.04 -38.83 -21.71
N TYR A 87 -3.99 -38.73 -20.38
CA TYR A 87 -3.85 -39.88 -19.50
C TYR A 87 -5.04 -40.84 -19.61
N ASN A 88 -6.27 -40.33 -19.61
CA ASN A 88 -7.48 -41.14 -19.75
C ASN A 88 -7.53 -41.86 -21.10
N ALA A 89 -7.18 -41.19 -22.19
CA ALA A 89 -7.09 -41.79 -23.52
C ALA A 89 -6.03 -42.90 -23.57
N LEU A 90 -4.86 -42.66 -22.98
CA LEU A 90 -3.79 -43.65 -22.88
C LEU A 90 -4.23 -44.87 -22.04
N ARG A 91 -4.87 -44.63 -20.89
CA ARG A 91 -5.39 -45.67 -20.01
C ARG A 91 -6.43 -46.54 -20.73
N GLN A 92 -7.39 -45.93 -21.43
CA GLN A 92 -8.37 -46.68 -22.23
C GLN A 92 -7.71 -47.50 -23.35
N ARG A 93 -6.67 -46.97 -23.99
CA ARG A 93 -5.93 -47.69 -25.03
C ARG A 93 -5.23 -48.92 -24.47
N ILE A 94 -4.55 -48.79 -23.32
CA ILE A 94 -3.92 -49.91 -22.61
C ILE A 94 -4.96 -50.97 -22.24
N GLN A 95 -6.11 -50.57 -21.69
CA GLN A 95 -7.19 -51.50 -21.32
C GLN A 95 -7.78 -52.25 -22.53
N ARG A 96 -7.89 -51.59 -23.70
CA ARG A 96 -8.41 -52.22 -24.93
C ARG A 96 -7.39 -53.09 -25.66
N SER A 97 -6.10 -52.91 -25.42
CA SER A 97 -5.05 -53.73 -26.04
C SER A 97 -5.09 -55.16 -25.51
N PRO A 98 -5.09 -56.18 -26.38
CA PRO A 98 -5.10 -57.58 -25.96
C PRO A 98 -3.82 -57.92 -25.18
N SER A 99 -3.94 -58.80 -24.19
CA SER A 99 -2.82 -59.24 -23.35
C SER A 99 -1.72 -59.99 -24.11
N SER A 100 -1.97 -60.37 -25.37
CA SER A 100 -0.96 -60.93 -26.27
C SER A 100 0.04 -59.90 -26.79
N ASP A 101 -0.32 -58.61 -26.79
CA ASP A 101 0.55 -57.50 -27.19
C ASP A 101 1.38 -56.96 -26.01
N ASP A 102 1.13 -57.46 -24.80
CA ASP A 102 1.92 -57.12 -23.62
C ASP A 102 3.26 -57.86 -23.69
N GLY A 103 4.35 -57.13 -24.00
CA GLY A 103 5.71 -57.65 -23.84
C GLY A 103 6.01 -58.04 -22.39
N THR A 104 7.13 -58.73 -22.12
CA THR A 104 7.44 -59.39 -20.82
C THR A 104 7.21 -58.56 -19.55
N VAL A 105 7.31 -57.22 -19.63
CA VAL A 105 7.19 -56.31 -18.47
C VAL A 105 5.84 -55.55 -18.41
N ALA A 106 5.07 -55.55 -19.51
CA ALA A 106 3.81 -54.82 -19.62
C ALA A 106 2.67 -55.34 -18.71
N PRO A 107 2.55 -56.64 -18.38
CA PRO A 107 1.48 -57.11 -17.49
C PRO A 107 1.59 -56.53 -16.07
N VAL A 108 2.82 -56.42 -15.54
CA VAL A 108 3.07 -55.84 -14.21
C VAL A 108 2.73 -54.36 -14.22
N LEU A 109 3.10 -53.64 -15.29
CA LEU A 109 2.78 -52.22 -15.46
C LEU A 109 1.26 -51.98 -15.60
N ARG A 110 0.56 -52.82 -16.36
CA ARG A 110 -0.90 -52.78 -16.50
C ARG A 110 -1.59 -52.99 -15.16
N ASP A 111 -1.20 -54.00 -14.40
CA ASP A 111 -1.74 -54.32 -13.08
C ASP A 111 -1.49 -53.20 -12.04
N THR A 112 -0.31 -52.55 -12.08
CA THR A 112 -0.06 -51.36 -11.25
C THR A 112 -0.90 -50.15 -11.65
N LEU A 113 -1.14 -49.92 -12.96
CA LEU A 113 -1.95 -48.81 -13.47
C LEU A 113 -3.45 -49.01 -13.22
N GLU A 114 -3.92 -50.26 -13.22
CA GLU A 114 -5.32 -50.59 -12.93
C GLU A 114 -5.66 -50.47 -11.43
N ARG A 115 -4.67 -50.58 -10.53
CA ARG A 115 -4.83 -50.43 -9.07
C ARG A 115 -4.72 -49.00 -8.55
N LEU A 116 -4.32 -48.03 -9.38
CA LEU A 116 -4.33 -46.62 -8.96
C LEU A 116 -5.79 -46.14 -8.77
N PRO A 117 -6.10 -45.46 -7.65
CA PRO A 117 -7.45 -45.00 -7.33
C PRO A 117 -7.97 -43.94 -8.32
#